data_AF-A0AAU6SFP5-F1
#
_entry.id   AF-A0AAU6SFP5-F1
#
_cell.length_a   1.000
_cell.length_b   1.000
_cell.length_c   1.000
_cell.angle_alpha   90.00
_cell.angle_beta   90.00
_cell.angle_gamma   90.00
#
_symmetry.space_group_name_H-M   'P 1'
#
loop_
_entity.id
_entity.type
_entity.pdbx_description
1 polymer ?
#
loop_
_entity_poly.entity_id
_entity_poly.type
_entity_poly.pdbx_seq_one_letter_code
_entity_poly.pdbx_strand_id
1 'polypeptide(L)'
;MQIARARAAIHDREKQRKEARRQYARDYYAQHREEYLEYQRQYRAEQREKDPEAYRQGKRERSRRWRDKHKDEVNARLREKYREDPEKHRERRREFYAEHAEEQRMRRREYYARNKEKQNAAHRAWRDREKRRRDAGLPVRRVHRATKAEQFENRSAADEFFSRVWTKEELKIAMKSIETPADVWAAWKRDCLKARAEYALAQQKEELARLQKELGRARPGPKPKPRPTPREIEEARMDAIARQVNERLRHREQPRHPHHLDLAAPHPMLQPNNPMGMSR
;
A
#
# COMPACT_ATOMS: atom_id res chain seq x y z
N MET A 1 -37.05 49.94 22.40
CA MET A 1 -38.05 49.11 21.68
C MET A 1 -38.30 49.54 20.24
N GLN A 2 -38.34 50.83 19.90
CA GLN A 2 -38.65 51.29 18.52
C GLN A 2 -37.54 51.01 17.49
N ILE A 3 -36.26 51.09 17.87
CA ILE A 3 -35.11 50.82 16.97
C ILE A 3 -35.08 49.33 16.53
N ALA A 4 -35.43 48.40 17.42
CA ALA A 4 -35.48 46.98 17.10
C ALA A 4 -36.60 46.66 16.10
N ARG A 5 -37.77 47.31 16.23
CA ARG A 5 -38.89 47.17 15.28
C ARG A 5 -38.56 47.75 13.90
N ALA A 6 -37.83 48.88 13.85
CA ALA A 6 -37.37 49.47 12.58
C ALA A 6 -36.36 48.56 11.84
N ARG A 7 -35.42 47.94 12.57
CA ARG A 7 -34.47 46.99 11.99
C ARG A 7 -35.15 45.70 11.48
N ALA A 8 -36.13 45.18 12.21
CA ALA A 8 -36.92 44.03 11.76
C ALA A 8 -37.70 44.34 10.46
N ALA A 9 -38.33 45.52 10.38
CA ALA A 9 -39.06 45.94 9.19
C ALA A 9 -38.16 46.10 7.94
N ILE A 10 -36.92 46.54 8.11
CA ILE A 10 -35.93 46.61 7.01
C ILE A 10 -35.56 45.19 6.55
N HIS A 11 -35.25 44.30 7.48
CA HIS A 11 -34.91 42.90 7.17
C HIS A 11 -36.06 42.17 6.46
N ASP A 12 -37.30 42.37 6.90
CA ASP A 12 -38.48 41.76 6.28
C ASP A 12 -38.72 42.28 4.86
N ARG A 13 -38.50 43.58 4.62
CA ARG A 13 -38.54 44.18 3.28
C ARG A 13 -37.45 43.63 2.37
N GLU A 14 -36.24 43.40 2.88
CA GLU A 14 -35.16 42.77 2.12
C GLU A 14 -35.48 41.32 1.78
N LYS A 15 -36.04 40.56 2.73
CA LYS A 15 -36.49 39.18 2.52
C LYS A 15 -37.57 39.11 1.44
N GLN A 16 -38.58 39.98 1.52
CA GLN A 16 -39.63 40.08 0.50
C GLN A 16 -39.08 40.45 -0.88
N ARG A 17 -38.15 41.42 -0.97
CA ARG A 17 -37.47 41.76 -2.23
C ARG A 17 -36.68 40.59 -2.80
N LYS A 18 -36.01 39.82 -1.95
CA LYS A 18 -35.25 38.63 -2.35
C LYS A 18 -36.17 37.51 -2.84
N GLU A 19 -37.31 37.31 -2.20
CA GLU A 19 -38.34 36.36 -2.61
C GLU A 19 -38.99 36.77 -3.93
N ALA A 20 -39.35 38.04 -4.10
CA ALA A 20 -39.89 38.59 -5.35
C ALA A 20 -38.90 38.42 -6.52
N ARG A 21 -37.60 38.67 -6.30
CA ARG A 21 -36.55 38.41 -7.32
C ARG A 21 -36.44 36.92 -7.67
N ARG A 22 -36.58 36.03 -6.68
CA ARG A 22 -36.56 34.58 -6.91
C ARG A 22 -37.79 34.11 -7.68
N GLN A 23 -38.97 34.67 -7.39
CA GLN A 23 -40.21 34.39 -8.13
C GLN A 23 -40.08 34.87 -9.57
N TYR A 24 -39.71 36.13 -9.77
CA TYR A 24 -39.45 36.67 -11.11
C TYR A 24 -38.46 35.83 -11.91
N ALA A 25 -37.33 35.40 -11.31
CA ALA A 25 -36.37 34.54 -11.98
C ALA A 25 -36.93 33.14 -12.32
N ARG A 26 -37.80 32.57 -11.48
CA ARG A 26 -38.48 31.30 -11.74
C ARG A 26 -39.48 31.45 -12.88
N ASP A 27 -40.27 32.52 -12.87
CA ASP A 27 -41.30 32.79 -13.87
C ASP A 27 -40.65 33.08 -15.23
N TYR A 28 -39.59 33.89 -15.24
CA TYR A 28 -38.76 34.13 -16.42
C TYR A 28 -38.17 32.81 -16.97
N TYR A 29 -37.58 31.97 -16.12
CA TYR A 29 -37.05 30.69 -16.57
C TYR A 29 -38.15 29.73 -17.07
N ALA A 30 -39.34 29.77 -16.46
CA ALA A 30 -40.48 28.96 -16.91
C ALA A 30 -40.98 29.41 -18.29
N GLN A 31 -41.05 30.72 -18.53
CA GLN A 31 -41.42 31.32 -19.81
C GLN A 31 -40.39 31.02 -20.91
N HIS A 32 -39.09 31.10 -20.59
CA HIS A 32 -37.99 30.88 -21.55
C HIS A 32 -37.36 29.48 -21.43
N ARG A 33 -38.10 28.51 -20.89
CA ARG A 33 -37.56 27.17 -20.59
C ARG A 33 -37.09 26.46 -21.84
N GLU A 34 -37.88 26.54 -22.91
CA GLU A 34 -37.61 25.81 -24.15
C GLU A 34 -36.41 26.38 -24.89
N GLU A 35 -36.33 27.72 -25.01
CA GLU A 35 -35.18 28.44 -25.56
C GLU A 35 -33.88 28.07 -24.83
N TYR A 36 -33.92 28.02 -23.49
CA TYR A 36 -32.74 27.64 -22.71
C TYR A 36 -32.34 26.17 -22.90
N LEU A 37 -33.32 25.26 -23.00
CA LEU A 37 -33.06 23.85 -23.29
C LEU A 37 -32.51 23.65 -24.70
N GLU A 38 -32.99 24.41 -25.68
CA GLU A 38 -32.48 24.40 -27.06
C GLU A 38 -31.05 24.89 -27.13
N TYR A 39 -30.76 26.04 -26.53
CA TYR A 39 -29.41 26.56 -26.39
C TYR A 39 -28.48 25.52 -25.74
N GLN A 40 -28.92 24.86 -24.67
CA GLN A 40 -28.14 23.83 -24.00
C GLN A 40 -27.94 22.58 -24.87
N ARG A 41 -28.93 22.20 -25.70
CA ARG A 41 -28.81 21.09 -26.66
C ARG A 41 -27.76 21.41 -27.72
N GLN A 42 -27.82 22.60 -28.31
CA GLN A 42 -26.86 23.09 -29.31
C GLN A 42 -25.44 23.16 -28.73
N TYR A 43 -25.28 23.78 -27.56
CA TYR A 43 -23.99 23.84 -26.88
C TYR A 43 -23.38 22.45 -26.62
N ARG A 44 -24.19 21.47 -26.19
CA ARG A 44 -23.71 20.08 -26.00
C ARG A 44 -23.44 19.35 -27.32
N ALA A 45 -24.08 19.74 -28.42
CA ALA A 45 -23.80 19.21 -29.74
C ALA A 45 -22.43 19.73 -30.22
N GLU A 46 -22.21 21.04 -30.14
CA GLU A 46 -20.92 21.65 -30.48
C GLU A 46 -19.77 21.08 -29.65
N GLN A 47 -19.97 20.87 -28.34
CA GLN A 47 -18.94 20.27 -27.48
C GLN A 47 -18.64 18.81 -27.84
N ARG A 48 -19.63 18.09 -28.39
CA ARG A 48 -19.43 16.71 -28.89
C ARG A 48 -18.70 16.68 -30.23
N GLU A 49 -18.89 17.69 -31.07
CA GLU A 49 -18.23 17.82 -32.37
C GLU A 49 -16.79 18.32 -32.23
N LYS A 50 -16.54 19.30 -31.35
CA LYS A 50 -15.21 19.86 -31.09
C LYS A 50 -14.22 18.82 -30.56
N ASP A 51 -14.64 18.02 -29.57
CA ASP A 51 -13.85 16.90 -29.05
C ASP A 51 -14.77 15.79 -28.47
N PRO A 52 -15.05 14.74 -29.26
CA PRO A 52 -15.93 13.67 -28.83
C PRO A 52 -15.32 12.83 -27.69
N GLU A 53 -13.99 12.72 -27.61
CA GLU A 53 -13.35 11.93 -26.57
C GLU A 53 -13.32 12.67 -25.23
N ALA A 54 -12.91 13.93 -25.21
CA ALA A 54 -12.91 14.74 -24.00
C ALA A 54 -14.33 14.90 -23.43
N TYR A 55 -15.35 15.08 -24.29
CA TYR A 55 -16.74 15.13 -23.83
C TYR A 55 -17.17 13.81 -23.15
N ARG A 56 -16.82 12.66 -23.74
CA ARG A 56 -17.12 11.34 -23.16
C ARG A 56 -16.39 11.16 -21.82
N GLN A 57 -15.11 11.53 -21.74
CA GLN A 57 -14.32 11.42 -20.52
C GLN A 57 -14.87 12.32 -19.41
N GLY A 58 -15.12 13.60 -19.70
CA GLY A 58 -15.70 14.55 -18.74
C GLY A 58 -17.09 14.12 -18.28
N LYS A 59 -17.93 13.55 -19.16
CA LYS A 59 -19.22 12.95 -18.77
C LYS A 59 -19.02 11.76 -17.82
N ARG A 60 -18.11 10.83 -18.15
CA ARG A 60 -17.78 9.69 -17.29
C ARG A 60 -17.29 10.13 -15.93
N GLU A 61 -16.44 11.14 -15.87
CA GLU A 61 -15.88 11.68 -14.64
C GLU A 61 -16.96 12.36 -13.77
N ARG A 62 -17.81 13.21 -14.35
CA ARG A 62 -18.95 13.80 -13.63
C ARG A 62 -19.88 12.72 -13.08
N SER A 63 -20.22 11.71 -13.89
CA SER A 63 -21.03 10.58 -13.42
C SER A 63 -20.34 9.77 -12.33
N ARG A 64 -19.02 9.60 -12.41
CA ARG A 64 -18.22 8.93 -11.37
C ARG A 64 -18.26 9.73 -10.07
N ARG A 65 -17.93 11.02 -10.09
CA ARG A 65 -17.99 11.91 -8.92
C ARG A 65 -19.37 11.93 -8.28
N TRP A 66 -20.43 11.98 -9.09
CA TRP A 66 -21.81 11.90 -8.58
C TRP A 66 -22.09 10.56 -7.90
N ARG A 67 -21.71 9.44 -8.51
CA ARG A 67 -21.86 8.10 -7.91
C ARG A 67 -21.05 7.93 -6.64
N ASP A 68 -19.83 8.46 -6.60
CA ASP A 68 -18.96 8.37 -5.43
C ASP A 68 -19.57 9.18 -4.26
N LYS A 69 -20.14 10.36 -4.52
CA LYS A 69 -20.82 11.18 -3.52
C LYS A 69 -22.14 10.57 -3.02
N HIS A 70 -22.91 9.93 -3.89
CA HIS A 70 -24.23 9.35 -3.55
C HIS A 70 -24.20 7.82 -3.46
N LYS A 71 -23.02 7.25 -3.20
CA LYS A 71 -22.80 5.80 -3.21
C LYS A 71 -23.74 5.08 -2.25
N ASP A 72 -23.90 5.63 -1.05
CA ASP A 72 -24.70 5.01 -0.01
C ASP A 72 -26.19 5.10 -0.30
N GLU A 73 -26.67 6.22 -0.84
CA GLU A 73 -28.05 6.37 -1.29
C GLU A 73 -28.40 5.39 -2.41
N VAL A 74 -27.52 5.27 -3.41
CA VAL A 74 -27.71 4.32 -4.52
C VAL A 74 -27.68 2.88 -4.00
N ASN A 75 -26.76 2.55 -3.10
CA ASN A 75 -26.69 1.21 -2.51
C ASN A 75 -27.89 0.91 -1.61
N ALA A 76 -28.41 1.90 -0.87
CA ALA A 76 -29.60 1.74 -0.04
C ALA A 76 -30.83 1.44 -0.90
N ARG A 77 -31.07 2.24 -1.95
CA ARG A 77 -32.15 1.98 -2.94
C ARG A 77 -31.99 0.63 -3.61
N LEU A 78 -30.76 0.24 -3.93
CA LEU A 78 -30.50 -1.07 -4.53
C LEU A 78 -30.82 -2.20 -3.55
N ARG A 79 -30.42 -2.07 -2.27
CA ARG A 79 -30.74 -3.05 -1.22
C ARG A 79 -32.24 -3.15 -0.99
N GLU A 80 -32.95 -2.03 -0.96
CA GLU A 80 -34.41 -1.97 -0.85
C GLU A 80 -35.07 -2.74 -2.00
N LYS A 81 -34.69 -2.42 -3.24
CA LYS A 81 -35.16 -3.16 -4.43
C LYS A 81 -34.88 -4.67 -4.35
N TYR A 82 -33.71 -5.09 -3.86
CA TYR A 82 -33.40 -6.50 -3.67
C TYR A 82 -34.17 -7.17 -2.53
N ARG A 83 -34.66 -6.40 -1.54
CA ARG A 83 -35.50 -6.89 -0.44
C ARG A 83 -36.95 -7.06 -0.87
N GLU A 84 -37.47 -6.16 -1.70
CA GLU A 84 -38.84 -6.20 -2.20
C GLU A 84 -39.08 -7.43 -3.08
N ASP A 85 -38.19 -7.69 -4.05
CA ASP A 85 -38.35 -8.79 -5.02
C ASP A 85 -37.11 -9.72 -5.12
N PRO A 86 -36.77 -10.48 -4.06
CA PRO A 86 -35.58 -11.33 -4.07
C PRO A 86 -35.66 -12.46 -5.10
N GLU A 87 -36.84 -13.05 -5.32
CA GLU A 87 -37.01 -14.19 -6.25
C GLU A 87 -36.86 -13.78 -7.72
N LYS A 88 -37.48 -12.66 -8.13
CA LYS A 88 -37.30 -12.10 -9.48
C LYS A 88 -35.84 -11.78 -9.81
N HIS A 89 -35.03 -11.49 -8.80
CA HIS A 89 -33.59 -11.31 -8.96
C HIS A 89 -32.82 -12.63 -9.04
N ARG A 90 -33.26 -13.68 -8.35
CA ARG A 90 -32.69 -15.03 -8.44
C ARG A 90 -33.00 -15.66 -9.79
N GLU A 91 -34.22 -15.55 -10.28
CA GLU A 91 -34.67 -16.06 -11.58
C GLU A 91 -33.87 -15.45 -12.72
N ARG A 92 -33.85 -14.11 -12.84
CA ARG A 92 -33.03 -13.41 -13.84
C ARG A 92 -31.55 -13.79 -13.79
N ARG A 93 -31.01 -14.05 -12.60
CA ARG A 93 -29.63 -14.50 -12.44
C ARG A 93 -29.46 -15.94 -12.96
N ARG A 94 -30.40 -16.84 -12.69
CA ARG A 94 -30.39 -18.21 -13.20
C ARG A 94 -30.49 -18.22 -14.72
N GLU A 95 -31.41 -17.46 -15.30
CA GLU A 95 -31.57 -17.27 -16.74
C GLU A 95 -30.27 -16.76 -17.37
N PHE A 96 -29.69 -15.69 -16.82
CA PHE A 96 -28.43 -15.14 -17.32
C PHE A 96 -27.29 -16.18 -17.30
N TYR A 97 -27.15 -16.95 -16.21
CA TYR A 97 -26.12 -17.99 -16.14
C TYR A 97 -26.40 -19.19 -17.04
N ALA A 98 -27.67 -19.50 -17.32
CA ALA A 98 -28.06 -20.56 -18.23
C ALA A 98 -27.74 -20.17 -19.68
N GLU A 99 -28.13 -18.95 -20.09
CA GLU A 99 -27.85 -18.40 -21.42
C GLU A 99 -26.35 -18.22 -21.68
N HIS A 100 -25.58 -17.77 -20.69
CA HIS A 100 -24.16 -17.44 -20.83
C HIS A 100 -23.24 -18.51 -20.23
N ALA A 101 -23.72 -19.76 -20.09
CA ALA A 101 -23.01 -20.83 -19.39
C ALA A 101 -21.63 -21.14 -20.00
N GLU A 102 -21.54 -21.16 -21.34
CA GLU A 102 -20.29 -21.44 -22.07
C GLU A 102 -19.31 -20.26 -22.00
N GLU A 103 -19.78 -19.03 -22.18
CA GLU A 103 -18.95 -17.83 -22.04
C GLU A 103 -18.29 -17.77 -20.65
N GLN A 104 -19.07 -18.08 -19.61
CA GLN A 104 -18.57 -18.10 -18.24
C GLN A 104 -17.60 -19.26 -17.98
N ARG A 105 -17.75 -20.39 -18.68
CA ARG A 105 -16.76 -21.48 -18.62
C ARG A 105 -15.45 -21.07 -19.31
N MET A 106 -15.53 -20.45 -20.49
CA MET A 106 -14.37 -19.95 -21.23
C MET A 106 -13.61 -18.89 -20.44
N ARG A 107 -14.30 -17.86 -19.93
CA ARG A 107 -13.69 -16.83 -19.06
C ARG A 107 -12.99 -17.42 -17.84
N ARG A 108 -13.58 -18.44 -17.20
CA ARG A 108 -12.95 -19.14 -16.08
C ARG A 108 -11.68 -19.89 -16.48
N ARG A 109 -11.70 -20.56 -17.64
CA ARG A 109 -10.52 -21.25 -18.19
C ARG A 109 -9.42 -20.26 -18.55
N GLU A 110 -9.75 -19.16 -19.22
CA GLU A 110 -8.81 -18.08 -19.57
C GLU A 110 -8.19 -17.44 -18.33
N TYR A 111 -9.02 -17.10 -17.33
CA TYR A 111 -8.55 -16.56 -16.07
C TYR A 111 -7.61 -17.53 -15.35
N TYR A 112 -7.97 -18.81 -15.30
CA TYR A 112 -7.11 -19.84 -14.71
C TYR A 112 -5.81 -19.98 -15.49
N ALA A 113 -5.85 -20.05 -16.82
CA ALA A 113 -4.66 -20.16 -17.66
C ALA A 113 -3.70 -18.98 -17.42
N ARG A 114 -4.22 -17.74 -17.40
CA ARG A 114 -3.44 -16.53 -17.15
C ARG A 114 -2.85 -16.48 -15.74
N ASN A 115 -3.53 -17.04 -14.74
CA ASN A 115 -3.13 -16.97 -13.33
C ASN A 115 -2.60 -18.30 -12.78
N LYS A 116 -2.39 -19.31 -13.63
CA LYS A 116 -2.04 -20.68 -13.23
C LYS A 116 -0.78 -20.69 -12.37
N GLU A 117 0.25 -20.00 -12.81
CA GLU A 117 1.53 -19.93 -12.10
C GLU A 117 1.41 -19.22 -10.76
N LYS A 118 0.67 -18.09 -10.72
CA LYS A 118 0.41 -17.35 -9.48
C LYS A 118 -0.34 -18.21 -8.46
N GLN A 119 -1.38 -18.94 -8.89
CA GLN A 119 -2.12 -19.85 -8.01
C GLN A 119 -1.23 -21.00 -7.52
N ASN A 120 -0.45 -21.60 -8.41
CA ASN A 120 0.48 -22.67 -8.06
C ASN A 120 1.60 -22.18 -7.13
N ALA A 121 2.10 -20.96 -7.31
CA ALA A 121 3.09 -20.34 -6.42
C ALA A 121 2.49 -20.07 -5.04
N ALA A 122 1.27 -19.53 -4.96
CA ALA A 122 0.57 -19.33 -3.70
C ALA A 122 0.33 -20.67 -2.97
N HIS A 123 -0.05 -21.72 -3.71
CA HIS A 123 -0.26 -23.04 -3.14
C HIS A 123 1.04 -23.68 -2.65
N ARG A 124 2.14 -23.56 -3.42
CA ARG A 124 3.49 -23.99 -2.99
C ARG A 124 3.92 -23.26 -1.72
N ALA A 125 3.84 -21.93 -1.71
CA ALA A 125 4.19 -21.11 -0.56
C ALA A 125 3.35 -21.45 0.69
N TRP A 126 2.08 -21.80 0.51
CA TRP A 126 1.23 -22.30 1.59
C TRP A 126 1.73 -23.65 2.12
N ARG A 127 2.02 -24.62 1.25
CA ARG A 127 2.56 -25.93 1.65
C ARG A 127 3.90 -25.81 2.36
N ASP A 128 4.81 -24.99 1.85
CA ASP A 128 6.15 -24.80 2.43
C ASP A 128 6.07 -24.14 3.82
N ARG A 129 5.13 -23.23 4.00
CA ARG A 129 4.82 -22.64 5.31
C ARG A 129 4.26 -23.69 6.26
N GLU A 130 3.34 -24.54 5.79
CA GLU A 130 2.73 -25.58 6.63
C GLU A 130 3.72 -26.68 6.97
N LYS A 131 4.65 -27.02 6.07
CA LYS A 131 5.76 -27.93 6.33
C LYS A 131 6.65 -27.38 7.46
N ARG A 132 7.15 -26.16 7.33
CA ARG A 132 7.97 -25.51 8.38
C ARG A 132 7.25 -25.41 9.72
N ARG A 133 5.94 -25.17 9.70
CA ARG A 133 5.10 -25.16 10.91
C ARG A 133 5.11 -26.53 11.61
N ARG A 134 4.88 -27.61 10.85
CA ARG A 134 4.89 -28.99 11.36
C ARG A 134 6.27 -29.39 11.86
N ASP A 135 7.31 -29.08 11.11
CA ASP A 135 8.70 -29.37 11.51
C ASP A 135 9.07 -28.65 12.83
N ALA A 136 8.51 -27.46 13.07
CA ALA A 136 8.66 -26.73 14.33
C ALA A 136 7.73 -27.21 15.47
N GLY A 137 6.99 -28.31 15.27
CA GLY A 137 6.08 -28.88 16.28
C GLY A 137 4.83 -28.04 16.56
N LEU A 138 4.54 -27.01 15.75
CA LEU A 138 3.33 -26.22 15.94
C LEU A 138 2.10 -27.01 15.44
N PRO A 139 0.98 -26.96 16.18
CA PRO A 139 -0.24 -27.64 15.78
C PRO A 139 -0.78 -27.09 14.44
N VAL A 140 -1.45 -27.97 13.68
CA VAL A 140 -2.09 -27.61 12.41
C VAL A 140 -3.03 -26.44 12.63
N ARG A 141 -3.01 -25.46 11.73
CA ARG A 141 -3.71 -24.17 11.91
C ARG A 141 -5.24 -24.30 12.10
N ARG A 142 -5.81 -25.47 11.81
CA ARG A 142 -7.16 -25.88 12.19
C ARG A 142 -7.03 -27.18 12.97
N VAL A 143 -6.83 -27.08 14.27
CA VAL A 143 -6.66 -28.24 15.17
C VAL A 143 -7.92 -29.10 15.17
N HIS A 144 -9.10 -28.49 14.97
CA HIS A 144 -10.37 -29.21 14.84
C HIS A 144 -11.19 -28.59 13.70
N ARG A 145 -11.43 -29.35 12.63
CA ARG A 145 -12.69 -29.14 11.91
C ARG A 145 -13.74 -29.73 12.84
N ALA A 146 -14.49 -28.87 13.53
CA ALA A 146 -15.67 -29.32 14.22
C ALA A 146 -16.46 -30.20 13.24
N THR A 147 -16.77 -31.43 13.65
CA THR A 147 -17.52 -32.34 12.78
C THR A 147 -18.87 -31.71 12.43
N LYS A 148 -19.58 -32.17 11.40
CA LYS A 148 -20.91 -31.61 11.11
C LYS A 148 -21.87 -31.75 12.31
N ALA A 149 -21.74 -32.84 13.07
CA ALA A 149 -22.50 -33.06 14.30
C ALA A 149 -22.14 -32.02 15.37
N GLU A 150 -20.84 -31.84 15.64
CA GLU A 150 -20.35 -30.85 16.60
C GLU A 150 -20.70 -29.40 16.19
N GLN A 151 -20.73 -29.09 14.89
CA GLN A 151 -21.21 -27.79 14.39
C GLN A 151 -22.70 -27.59 14.64
N PHE A 152 -23.50 -28.65 14.51
CA PHE A 152 -24.93 -28.60 14.81
C PHE A 152 -25.17 -28.42 16.31
N GLU A 153 -24.48 -29.19 17.15
CA GLU A 153 -24.55 -29.09 18.62
C GLU A 153 -24.08 -27.72 19.11
N ASN A 154 -22.96 -27.20 18.59
CA ASN A 154 -22.49 -25.86 18.94
C ASN A 154 -23.49 -24.78 18.51
N ARG A 155 -24.17 -24.98 17.38
CA ARG A 155 -25.20 -24.05 16.92
C ARG A 155 -26.44 -24.10 17.79
N SER A 156 -26.94 -25.29 18.15
CA SER A 156 -28.08 -25.43 19.06
C SER A 156 -27.75 -24.89 20.45
N ALA A 157 -26.55 -25.17 20.98
CA ALA A 157 -26.10 -24.63 22.26
C ALA A 157 -25.95 -23.10 22.23
N ALA A 158 -25.49 -22.53 21.11
CA ALA A 158 -25.45 -21.08 20.94
C ALA A 158 -26.86 -20.48 20.87
N ASP A 159 -27.77 -21.09 20.10
CA ASP A 159 -29.16 -20.64 20.00
C ASP A 159 -29.85 -20.70 21.38
N GLU A 160 -29.63 -21.75 22.18
CA GLU A 160 -30.09 -21.86 23.56
C GLU A 160 -29.48 -20.79 24.49
N PHE A 161 -28.16 -20.58 24.40
CA PHE A 161 -27.46 -19.56 25.18
C PHE A 161 -27.96 -18.14 24.92
N PHE A 162 -28.20 -17.79 23.64
CA PHE A 162 -28.61 -16.44 23.24
C PHE A 162 -30.13 -16.19 23.33
N SER A 163 -30.95 -17.24 23.30
CA SER A 163 -32.40 -17.12 23.46
C SER A 163 -32.83 -17.07 24.92
N ARG A 164 -32.01 -17.58 25.85
CA ARG A 164 -32.26 -17.49 27.29
C ARG A 164 -32.22 -16.05 27.79
N VAL A 165 -33.18 -15.69 28.65
CA VAL A 165 -33.15 -14.43 29.40
C VAL A 165 -32.22 -14.60 30.59
N TRP A 166 -31.11 -13.87 30.61
CA TRP A 166 -30.14 -13.91 31.69
C TRP A 166 -30.45 -12.88 32.77
N THR A 167 -30.44 -13.31 34.03
CA THR A 167 -30.47 -12.39 35.17
C THR A 167 -29.09 -11.76 35.40
N LYS A 168 -29.05 -10.60 36.08
CA LYS A 168 -27.77 -9.89 36.36
C LYS A 168 -26.82 -10.72 37.23
N GLU A 169 -27.34 -11.59 38.08
CA GLU A 169 -26.56 -12.44 38.99
C GLU A 169 -25.96 -13.63 38.25
N GLU A 170 -26.73 -14.29 37.39
CA GLU A 170 -26.24 -15.37 36.52
C GLU A 170 -25.15 -14.87 35.58
N LEU A 171 -25.30 -13.67 35.01
CA LEU A 171 -24.26 -13.04 34.19
C LEU A 171 -22.97 -12.80 34.99
N LYS A 172 -23.06 -12.31 36.23
CA LYS A 172 -21.88 -12.11 37.08
C LYS A 172 -21.16 -13.43 37.38
N ILE A 173 -21.89 -14.50 37.63
CA ILE A 173 -21.31 -15.83 37.87
C ILE A 173 -20.64 -16.36 36.59
N ALA A 174 -21.32 -16.29 35.45
CA ALA A 174 -20.78 -16.70 34.16
C ALA A 174 -19.55 -15.86 33.73
N MET A 175 -19.53 -14.56 34.06
CA MET A 175 -18.36 -13.72 33.79
C MET A 175 -17.18 -14.06 34.69
N LYS A 176 -17.40 -14.42 35.96
CA LYS A 176 -16.32 -14.84 36.88
C LYS A 176 -15.65 -16.12 36.43
N SER A 177 -16.37 -17.08 35.85
CA SER A 177 -15.77 -18.32 35.34
C SER A 177 -14.93 -18.12 34.08
N ILE A 178 -15.14 -17.02 33.35
CA ILE A 178 -14.42 -16.66 32.13
C ILE A 178 -13.31 -15.62 32.41
N GLU A 179 -13.26 -15.07 33.64
CA GLU A 179 -12.32 -14.02 33.99
C GLU A 179 -10.88 -14.53 33.83
N THR A 180 -10.13 -13.89 32.93
CA THR A 180 -8.74 -14.25 32.68
C THR A 180 -7.92 -13.93 33.92
N PRO A 181 -7.11 -14.87 34.44
CA PRO A 181 -6.25 -14.62 35.59
C PRO A 181 -5.41 -13.34 35.42
N ALA A 182 -5.34 -12.53 36.48
CA ALA A 182 -4.74 -11.20 36.43
C ALA A 182 -3.24 -11.23 36.07
N ASP A 183 -2.55 -12.29 36.44
CA ASP A 183 -1.15 -12.59 36.11
C ASP A 183 -0.96 -12.82 34.61
N VAL A 184 -1.83 -13.60 33.97
CA VAL A 184 -1.82 -13.84 32.51
C VAL A 184 -2.08 -12.54 31.76
N TRP A 185 -3.03 -11.73 32.24
CA TRP A 185 -3.33 -10.42 31.66
C TRP A 185 -2.14 -9.45 31.80
N ALA A 186 -1.48 -9.45 32.97
CA ALA A 186 -0.31 -8.63 33.22
C ALA A 186 0.91 -9.06 32.37
N ALA A 187 1.09 -10.37 32.16
CA ALA A 187 2.13 -10.90 31.28
C ALA A 187 1.88 -10.47 29.82
N TRP A 188 0.66 -10.65 29.33
CA TRP A 188 0.28 -10.23 27.98
C TRP A 188 0.46 -8.73 27.74
N LYS A 189 0.09 -7.90 28.71
CA LYS A 189 0.33 -6.45 28.66
C LYS A 189 1.81 -6.11 28.56
N ARG A 190 2.66 -6.77 29.36
CA ARG A 190 4.12 -6.59 29.31
C ARG A 190 4.67 -6.95 27.91
N ASP A 191 4.21 -8.05 27.33
CA ASP A 191 4.65 -8.47 25.99
C ASP A 191 4.19 -7.51 24.89
N CYS A 192 2.96 -7.01 25.00
CA CYS A 192 2.44 -5.99 24.09
C CYS A 192 3.23 -4.67 24.17
N LEU A 193 3.65 -4.26 25.37
CA LEU A 193 4.49 -3.07 25.55
C LEU A 193 5.89 -3.28 24.94
N LYS A 194 6.51 -4.46 25.16
CA LYS A 194 7.79 -4.81 24.54
C LYS A 194 7.71 -4.77 23.01
N ALA A 195 6.69 -5.41 22.42
CA ALA A 195 6.51 -5.43 20.97
C ALA A 195 6.31 -4.01 20.38
N ARG A 196 5.58 -3.13 21.07
CA ARG A 196 5.43 -1.73 20.65
C ARG A 196 6.74 -0.94 20.73
N ALA A 197 7.52 -1.16 21.78
CA ALA A 197 8.83 -0.53 21.94
C ALA A 197 9.81 -0.98 20.84
N GLU A 198 9.85 -2.28 20.55
CA GLU A 198 10.65 -2.85 19.46
C GLU A 198 10.27 -2.27 18.10
N TYR A 199 8.97 -2.16 17.82
CA TYR A 199 8.47 -1.57 16.59
C TYR A 199 8.85 -0.08 16.46
N ALA A 200 8.70 0.70 17.54
CA ALA A 200 9.07 2.12 17.54
C ALA A 200 10.58 2.31 17.30
N LEU A 201 11.42 1.48 17.92
CA LEU A 201 12.86 1.49 17.69
C LEU A 201 13.22 1.11 16.24
N ALA A 202 12.51 0.15 15.64
CA ALA A 202 12.70 -0.22 14.24
C ALA A 202 12.35 0.93 13.29
N GLN A 203 11.20 1.59 13.49
CA GLN A 203 10.79 2.78 12.73
C GLN A 203 11.83 3.90 12.81
N GLN A 204 12.31 4.22 14.02
CA GLN A 204 13.33 5.26 14.21
C GLN A 204 14.63 4.92 13.47
N LYS A 205 15.06 3.65 13.45
CA LYS A 205 16.24 3.22 12.69
C LYS A 205 16.06 3.44 11.18
N GLU A 206 14.88 3.15 10.64
CA GLU A 206 14.57 3.37 9.22
C GLU A 206 14.53 4.86 8.88
N GLU A 207 13.92 5.68 9.73
CA GLU A 207 13.88 7.14 9.57
C GLU A 207 15.29 7.75 9.63
N LEU A 208 16.10 7.35 10.60
CA LEU A 208 17.49 7.80 10.71
C LEU A 208 18.31 7.39 9.47
N ALA A 209 18.17 6.15 8.99
CA ALA A 209 18.85 5.70 7.78
C ALA A 209 18.41 6.51 6.54
N ARG A 210 17.11 6.85 6.44
CA ARG A 210 16.58 7.70 5.37
C ARG A 210 17.17 9.12 5.45
N LEU A 211 17.17 9.74 6.63
CA LEU A 211 17.74 11.08 6.84
C LEU A 211 19.23 11.12 6.53
N GLN A 212 20.00 10.10 6.94
CA GLN A 212 21.42 9.98 6.59
C GLN A 212 21.64 9.89 5.07
N LYS A 213 20.80 9.14 4.36
CA LYS A 213 20.86 9.02 2.90
C LYS A 213 20.51 10.33 2.20
N GLU A 214 19.50 11.06 2.69
CA GLU A 214 19.12 12.39 2.19
C GLU A 214 20.25 13.40 2.43
N LEU A 215 20.86 13.38 3.62
CA LEU A 215 22.00 14.23 3.97
C LEU A 215 23.24 13.92 3.10
N GLY A 216 23.48 12.64 2.79
CA GLY A 216 24.52 12.23 1.85
C GLY A 216 24.28 12.71 0.41
N ARG A 217 23.03 12.85 -0.02
CA ARG A 217 22.65 13.42 -1.33
C ARG A 217 22.74 14.94 -1.36
N ALA A 218 22.42 15.60 -0.25
CA ALA A 218 22.47 17.05 -0.12
C ALA A 218 23.89 17.60 0.03
N ARG A 219 24.86 16.75 0.41
CA ARG A 219 26.28 17.12 0.33
C ARG A 219 26.61 17.41 -1.13
N PRO A 220 27.02 18.65 -1.48
CA PRO A 220 27.47 18.93 -2.83
C PRO A 220 28.60 17.94 -3.13
N GLY A 221 28.45 17.20 -4.23
CA GLY A 221 29.51 16.33 -4.72
C GLY A 221 30.82 17.13 -4.84
N PRO A 222 31.99 16.48 -4.79
CA PRO A 222 33.26 17.17 -5.00
C PRO A 222 33.13 18.00 -6.27
N LYS A 223 33.36 19.32 -6.16
CA LYS A 223 33.24 20.25 -7.29
C LYS A 223 33.98 19.64 -8.49
N PRO A 224 33.40 19.65 -9.70
CA PRO A 224 34.07 19.10 -10.87
C PRO A 224 35.45 19.74 -10.94
N LYS A 225 36.50 18.90 -10.97
CA LYS A 225 37.87 19.39 -11.05
C LYS A 225 37.93 20.36 -12.24
N PRO A 226 38.51 21.57 -12.07
CA PRO A 226 38.66 22.49 -13.17
C PRO A 226 39.36 21.77 -14.33
N ARG A 227 38.97 22.11 -15.57
CA ARG A 227 39.64 21.54 -16.75
C ARG A 227 41.13 21.82 -16.62
N PRO A 228 42.00 20.81 -16.77
CA PRO A 228 43.43 21.01 -16.61
C PRO A 228 43.89 22.06 -17.62
N THR A 229 44.72 22.98 -17.14
CA THR A 229 45.32 24.01 -17.98
C THR A 229 46.27 23.37 -19.01
N PRO A 230 46.56 24.03 -20.14
CA PRO A 230 47.52 23.50 -21.12
C PRO A 230 48.87 23.11 -20.50
N ARG A 231 49.32 23.85 -19.47
CA ARG A 231 50.53 23.52 -18.70
C ARG A 231 50.41 22.22 -17.92
N GLU A 232 49.29 21.99 -17.23
CA GLU A 232 49.05 20.73 -16.51
C GLU A 232 48.92 19.54 -17.46
N ILE A 233 48.40 19.75 -18.67
CA ILE A 233 48.35 18.73 -19.73
C ILE A 233 49.76 18.40 -20.23
N GLU A 234 50.59 19.42 -20.46
CA GLU A 234 51.99 19.23 -20.84
C GLU A 234 52.81 18.57 -19.72
N GLU A 235 52.65 19.00 -18.47
CA GLU A 235 53.29 18.36 -17.32
C GLU A 235 52.87 16.90 -17.20
N ALA A 236 51.58 16.59 -17.30
CA ALA A 236 51.10 15.20 -17.28
C ALA A 236 51.66 14.36 -18.44
N ARG A 237 51.84 14.98 -19.62
CA ARG A 237 52.47 14.33 -20.78
C ARG A 237 53.96 14.07 -20.51
N MET A 238 54.68 15.04 -19.96
CA MET A 238 56.10 14.90 -19.60
C MET A 238 56.30 13.85 -18.49
N ASP A 239 55.39 13.81 -17.51
CA ASP A 239 55.38 12.80 -16.45
C ASP A 239 55.13 11.39 -16.99
N ALA A 240 54.21 11.25 -17.95
CA ALA A 240 53.95 9.97 -18.62
C ALA A 240 55.18 9.49 -19.41
N ILE A 241 55.84 10.41 -20.14
CA ILE A 241 57.10 10.11 -20.84
C ILE A 241 58.19 9.71 -19.83
N ALA A 242 58.34 10.44 -18.73
CA ALA A 242 59.33 10.15 -17.70
C ALA A 242 59.09 8.76 -17.06
N ARG A 243 57.83 8.40 -16.77
CA ARG A 243 57.48 7.05 -16.28
C ARG A 243 57.85 5.98 -17.30
N GLN A 244 57.51 6.17 -18.56
CA GLN A 244 57.80 5.20 -19.62
C GLN A 244 59.31 5.02 -19.85
N VAL A 245 60.09 6.11 -19.74
CA VAL A 245 61.56 6.05 -19.78
C VAL A 245 62.11 5.30 -18.56
N ASN A 246 61.63 5.61 -17.36
CA ASN A 246 62.04 4.91 -16.14
C ASN A 246 61.69 3.42 -16.17
N GLU A 247 60.53 3.06 -16.69
CA GLU A 247 60.09 1.68 -16.84
C GLU A 247 60.99 0.92 -17.82
N ARG A 248 61.32 1.53 -18.96
CA ARG A 248 62.30 0.96 -19.92
C ARG A 248 63.70 0.80 -19.32
N LEU A 249 64.15 1.75 -18.50
CA LEU A 249 65.46 1.66 -17.85
C LEU A 249 65.47 0.61 -16.73
N ARG A 250 64.35 0.41 -16.03
CA ARG A 250 64.18 -0.63 -15.00
C ARG A 250 64.16 -2.05 -15.57
N HIS A 251 63.68 -2.22 -16.81
CA HIS A 251 63.60 -3.53 -17.46
C HIS A 251 64.82 -3.92 -18.31
N ARG A 252 65.91 -3.14 -18.28
CA ARG A 252 67.22 -3.68 -18.68
C ARG A 252 67.67 -4.63 -17.59
N GLU A 253 67.49 -5.93 -17.83
CA GLU A 253 68.04 -7.00 -16.99
C GLU A 253 69.51 -6.70 -16.70
N GLN A 254 69.87 -6.59 -15.42
CA GLN A 254 71.27 -6.50 -15.04
C GLN A 254 71.96 -7.78 -15.49
N PRO A 255 73.18 -7.70 -16.08
CA PRO A 255 73.93 -8.90 -16.43
C PRO A 255 74.11 -9.72 -15.15
N ARG A 256 73.57 -10.94 -15.14
CA ARG A 256 73.69 -11.87 -14.01
C ARG A 256 75.17 -12.16 -13.80
N HIS A 257 75.79 -11.54 -12.80
CA HIS A 257 77.07 -11.98 -12.31
C HIS A 257 76.90 -13.37 -11.70
N PRO A 258 77.61 -14.40 -12.17
CA PRO A 258 77.57 -15.69 -11.52
C PRO A 258 78.20 -15.55 -10.13
N HIS A 259 77.36 -15.66 -9.10
CA HIS A 259 77.81 -15.78 -7.73
C HIS A 259 78.58 -17.09 -7.60
N HIS A 260 79.91 -17.01 -7.58
CA HIS A 260 80.74 -18.05 -6.98
C HIS A 260 80.34 -18.13 -5.50
N LEU A 261 79.67 -19.21 -5.12
CA LEU A 261 79.39 -19.56 -3.73
C LEU A 261 80.73 -19.93 -3.08
N ASP A 262 81.25 -19.00 -2.30
CA ASP A 262 82.36 -19.28 -1.38
C ASP A 262 81.82 -20.12 -0.22
N LEU A 263 82.32 -21.35 -0.09
CA LEU A 263 81.90 -22.34 0.91
C LEU A 263 82.40 -22.01 2.33
N ALA A 264 83.13 -20.91 2.52
CA ALA A 264 83.68 -20.50 3.81
C ALA A 264 82.88 -19.41 4.55
N ALA A 265 81.77 -18.91 3.99
CA ALA A 265 81.01 -17.83 4.63
C ALA A 265 80.05 -18.36 5.71
N PRO A 266 80.12 -17.86 6.97
CA PRO A 266 79.22 -18.29 8.04
C PRO A 266 77.78 -17.80 7.78
N HIS A 267 76.83 -18.73 7.77
CA HIS A 267 75.41 -18.45 7.58
C HIS A 267 74.86 -17.51 8.68
N PRO A 268 74.12 -16.43 8.33
CA PRO A 268 73.41 -15.64 9.32
C PRO A 268 72.16 -16.42 9.81
N MET A 269 72.11 -16.64 11.12
CA MET A 269 71.00 -17.30 11.81
C MET A 269 69.69 -16.53 11.61
N LEU A 270 68.69 -17.21 11.02
CA LEU A 270 67.31 -16.76 10.97
C LEU A 270 66.72 -16.81 12.39
N GLN A 271 66.41 -15.65 12.98
CA GLN A 271 65.57 -15.58 14.18
C GLN A 271 64.08 -15.60 13.79
N PRO A 272 63.26 -16.47 14.41
CA PRO A 272 61.81 -16.39 14.30
C PRO A 272 61.24 -15.69 15.55
N ASN A 273 60.75 -14.46 15.41
CA ASN A 273 59.92 -13.83 16.46
C ASN A 273 58.78 -13.06 15.80
N ASN A 274 57.59 -13.64 15.80
CA ASN A 274 56.36 -12.88 15.66
C ASN A 274 55.20 -13.60 16.38
N PRO A 275 54.87 -13.22 17.63
CA PRO A 275 53.69 -13.71 18.30
C PRO A 275 52.56 -12.66 18.27
N MET A 276 51.35 -13.18 18.02
CA MET A 276 50.08 -12.78 18.62
C MET A 276 49.33 -11.56 18.07
N GLY A 277 48.05 -11.82 17.77
CA GLY A 277 47.04 -10.79 17.51
C GLY A 277 45.63 -11.35 17.26
N MET A 278 45.22 -12.40 17.96
CA MET A 278 43.82 -12.84 18.02
C MET A 278 43.02 -11.88 18.91
N SER A 279 41.97 -11.27 18.36
CA SER A 279 40.96 -10.53 19.13
C SER A 279 39.61 -11.19 18.93
N ARG A 280 38.96 -11.58 20.04
CA ARG A 280 37.55 -11.95 20.14
C ARG A 280 36.70 -10.71 20.35
#